data_AF-A0AAU4H6P8-F1
#
_entry.id   AF-A0AAU4H6P8-F1
#
_cell.length_a   1.000
_cell.length_b   1.000
_cell.length_c   1.000
_cell.angle_alpha   90.00
_cell.angle_beta   90.00
_cell.angle_gamma   90.00
#
_symmetry.space_group_name_H-M   'P 1'
#
loop_
_entity.id
_entity.type
_entity.pdbx_description
1 polymer ?
#
loop_
_entity_poly.entity_id
_entity_poly.type
_entity_poly.pdbx_seq_one_letter_code
_entity_poly.pdbx_strand_id
1 'polypeptide(L)'
;MLLLPTHTVTVLTKPEPTRDRQNNRIVDWSTATRTAYKGRTEPLSSSETDQQNDQVITYLTCFLPPSAAVTEYDRAEVDGVTYEVDGKPEVQQGYGPLAVLAYKRVVLKEMTG
;
A
#
# COMPACT_ATOMS: atom_id res chain seq x y z
N MET A 1 -10.87 -24.18 -6.50
CA MET A 1 -9.75 -23.25 -6.75
C MET A 1 -10.37 -21.88 -6.96
N LEU A 2 -10.45 -21.04 -5.93
CA LEU A 2 -11.09 -19.72 -6.03
C LEU A 2 -10.19 -18.81 -6.88
N LEU A 3 -10.51 -18.66 -8.17
CA LEU A 3 -9.93 -17.63 -9.03
C LEU A 3 -10.57 -16.29 -8.66
N LEU A 4 -10.10 -15.67 -7.58
CA LEU A 4 -10.44 -14.28 -7.33
C LEU A 4 -9.54 -13.39 -8.20
N PRO A 5 -10.07 -12.29 -8.77
CA PRO A 5 -9.29 -11.39 -9.62
C PRO A 5 -8.11 -10.83 -8.83
N THR A 6 -6.92 -10.94 -9.41
CA THR A 6 -5.70 -10.33 -8.87
C THR A 6 -5.47 -9.00 -9.57
N HIS A 7 -5.26 -7.96 -8.78
CA HIS A 7 -4.87 -6.64 -9.26
C HIS A 7 -3.35 -6.52 -9.26
N THR A 8 -2.82 -5.68 -10.14
CA THR A 8 -1.42 -5.27 -10.08
C THR A 8 -1.31 -4.18 -9.03
N VAL A 9 -0.52 -4.43 -7.99
CA VAL A 9 -0.17 -3.46 -6.95
C VAL A 9 1.29 -3.08 -7.16
N THR A 10 1.55 -1.83 -7.53
CA THR A 10 2.91 -1.33 -7.71
C THR A 10 3.35 -0.67 -6.41
N VAL A 11 4.29 -1.26 -5.70
CA VAL A 11 4.91 -0.66 -4.51
C VAL A 11 5.97 0.34 -4.96
N LEU A 12 5.91 1.56 -4.44
CA LEU A 12 6.91 2.61 -4.57
C LEU A 12 7.72 2.61 -3.27
N THR A 13 8.95 2.11 -3.33
CA THR A 13 9.84 2.13 -2.17
C THR A 13 10.28 3.55 -1.89
N LYS A 14 10.20 3.99 -0.63
CA LYS A 14 10.57 5.33 -0.22
C LYS A 14 12.02 5.65 -0.62
N PRO A 15 12.25 6.64 -1.49
CA PRO A 15 13.59 7.03 -1.89
C PRO A 15 14.31 7.79 -0.78
N GLU A 16 15.63 7.91 -0.92
CA GLU A 16 16.43 8.70 0.02
C GLU A 16 16.00 10.17 -0.01
N PRO A 17 15.82 10.81 1.16
CA PRO A 17 15.42 12.20 1.21
C PRO A 17 16.50 13.11 0.65
N THR A 18 16.10 14.01 -0.24
CA THR A 18 16.95 15.03 -0.85
C THR A 18 16.68 16.41 -0.22
N ARG A 19 17.39 17.44 -0.68
CA ARG A 19 17.20 18.82 -0.26
C ARG A 19 16.66 19.66 -1.42
N ASP A 20 15.62 20.45 -1.16
CA ASP A 20 15.10 21.40 -2.14
C ASP A 20 16.01 22.64 -2.23
N ARG A 21 15.68 23.57 -3.15
CA ARG A 21 16.44 24.82 -3.36
C ARG A 21 16.51 25.70 -2.10
N GLN A 22 15.55 25.58 -1.19
CA GLN A 22 15.48 26.28 0.09
C GLN A 22 16.11 25.47 1.24
N ASN A 23 16.82 24.38 0.93
CA ASN A 23 17.50 23.52 1.89
C ASN A 23 16.58 22.73 2.84
N ASN A 24 15.28 22.58 2.52
CA ASN A 24 14.36 21.73 3.26
C ASN A 24 14.54 20.27 2.83
N ARG A 25 14.38 19.35 3.80
CA ARG A 25 14.43 17.92 3.54
C ARG A 25 13.11 17.48 2.88
N ILE A 26 13.18 17.04 1.63
CA ILE A 26 12.03 16.56 0.85
C ILE A 26 12.27 15.12 0.38
N VAL A 27 11.20 14.36 0.16
CA VAL A 27 11.28 13.03 -0.45
C VAL A 27 10.76 13.15 -1.89
N ASP A 28 11.65 12.98 -2.86
CA ASP A 28 11.27 13.00 -4.28
C ASP A 28 10.78 11.61 -4.70
N TRP A 29 9.46 11.42 -4.74
CA TRP A 29 8.84 10.15 -5.13
C TRP A 29 8.98 9.82 -6.62
N SER A 30 9.42 10.78 -7.44
CA SER A 30 9.71 10.57 -8.87
C SER A 30 10.88 9.59 -9.07
N THR A 31 11.80 9.54 -8.11
CA THR A 31 12.94 8.60 -8.09
C THR A 31 12.66 7.29 -7.34
N ALA A 32 11.42 7.05 -6.89
CA ALA A 32 11.08 5.85 -6.14
C ALA A 32 11.23 4.58 -6.99
N THR A 33 11.81 3.54 -6.40
CA THR A 33 11.86 2.21 -7.02
C THR A 33 10.46 1.61 -7.08
N ARG A 34 10.01 1.26 -8.29
CA ARG A 34 8.67 0.70 -8.54
C ARG A 34 8.74 -0.81 -8.67
N THR A 35 8.08 -1.54 -7.77
CA THR A 35 8.03 -3.00 -7.80
C THR A 35 6.59 -3.47 -7.91
N ALA A 36 6.26 -4.16 -9.01
CA ALA A 36 4.91 -4.66 -9.26
C ALA A 36 4.71 -6.04 -8.62
N TYR A 37 3.62 -6.18 -7.85
CA TYR A 37 3.16 -7.43 -7.27
C TYR A 37 1.77 -7.77 -7.79
N LYS A 38 1.50 -9.07 -7.95
CA LYS A 38 0.14 -9.57 -8.14
C LYS A 38 -0.47 -9.85 -6.77
N GLY A 39 -1.57 -9.19 -6.46
CA GLY A 39 -2.23 -9.31 -5.17
C GLY A 39 -3.73 -9.15 -5.28
N ARG A 40 -4.43 -9.41 -4.19
CA ARG A 40 -5.85 -9.09 -4.06
C ARG A 40 -5.98 -7.76 -3.34
N THR A 41 -6.93 -6.93 -3.75
CA THR A 41 -7.24 -5.67 -3.08
C THR A 41 -8.72 -5.67 -2.70
N GLU A 42 -9.02 -5.19 -1.50
CA GLU A 42 -10.37 -5.09 -0.96
C GLU A 42 -10.56 -3.68 -0.41
N PRO A 43 -11.53 -2.89 -0.93
CA PRO A 43 -11.80 -1.56 -0.40
C PRO A 43 -12.27 -1.70 1.05
N LEU A 44 -11.59 -1.00 1.94
CA LEU A 44 -12.02 -0.79 3.31
C LEU A 44 -12.75 0.56 3.33
N SER A 45 -14.04 0.54 3.00
CA SER A 45 -14.84 1.75 3.07
C SER A 45 -14.97 2.16 4.54
N SER A 46 -14.37 3.29 4.91
CA SER A 46 -14.62 3.97 6.18
C SER A 46 -15.04 5.39 5.85
N SER A 47 -16.31 5.71 6.09
CA SER A 47 -16.81 7.07 6.01
C SER A 47 -16.70 7.67 7.39
N GLU A 48 -15.56 8.31 7.70
CA GLU A 48 -15.49 9.17 8.88
C GLU A 48 -16.03 10.56 8.49
N THR A 49 -17.29 10.81 8.85
CA THR A 49 -17.93 12.12 8.68
C THR A 49 -17.50 13.02 9.84
N ASP A 50 -16.42 13.78 9.67
CA ASP A 50 -16.08 14.85 10.61
C ASP A 50 -16.89 16.10 10.24
N GLN A 51 -17.71 16.56 11.18
CA GLN A 51 -18.60 17.71 10.98
C GLN A 51 -17.80 18.96 10.59
N GLN A 52 -17.96 19.40 9.33
CA GLN A 52 -17.51 20.64 8.68
C GLN A 52 -16.38 20.56 7.62
N ASN A 53 -15.75 19.42 7.35
CA ASN A 53 -14.93 19.21 6.15
C ASN A 53 -14.99 17.73 5.75
N ASP A 54 -15.85 17.41 4.79
CA ASP A 54 -16.07 16.03 4.33
C ASP A 54 -14.82 15.54 3.58
N GLN A 55 -13.94 14.80 4.28
CA GLN A 55 -12.81 14.10 3.67
C GLN A 55 -13.15 12.61 3.66
N VAL A 56 -13.54 12.10 2.49
CA VAL A 56 -13.68 10.66 2.28
C VAL A 56 -12.28 10.06 2.24
N ILE A 57 -11.82 9.52 3.37
CA ILE A 57 -10.57 8.77 3.42
C ILE A 57 -10.86 7.34 2.96
N THR A 58 -10.50 7.05 1.71
CA THR A 58 -10.63 5.68 1.18
C THR A 58 -9.47 4.82 1.69
N TYR A 59 -9.77 3.75 2.42
CA TYR A 59 -8.79 2.75 2.79
C TYR A 59 -8.89 1.55 1.84
N LEU A 60 -7.78 0.87 1.60
CA LEU A 60 -7.68 -0.31 0.73
C LEU A 60 -6.82 -1.37 1.41
N THR A 61 -7.38 -2.56 1.69
CA THR A 61 -6.60 -3.69 2.18
C THR A 61 -6.03 -4.48 1.00
N CYS A 62 -4.72 -4.66 0.98
CA CYS A 62 -4.00 -5.44 -0.03
C CYS A 62 -3.44 -6.74 0.56
N PHE A 63 -3.60 -7.82 -0.19
CA PHE A 63 -3.05 -9.15 0.10
C PHE A 63 -1.99 -9.45 -0.96
N LEU A 64 -0.74 -9.26 -0.57
CA LEU A 64 0.45 -9.43 -1.41
C LEU A 64 1.10 -10.79 -1.12
N PRO A 65 1.98 -11.28 -2.02
CA PRO A 65 2.81 -12.43 -1.70
C PRO A 65 3.63 -12.16 -0.42
N PRO A 66 3.91 -13.20 0.39
CA PRO A 66 4.61 -13.03 1.67
C PRO A 66 6.03 -12.48 1.50
N SER A 67 6.64 -12.70 0.33
CA SER A 67 7.95 -12.17 -0.07
C SER A 67 7.95 -10.71 -0.54
N ALA A 68 6.78 -10.05 -0.63
CA ALA A 68 6.71 -8.66 -1.09
C ALA A 68 7.52 -7.74 -0.16
N ALA A 69 8.44 -6.95 -0.71
CA ALA A 69 9.22 -5.98 0.03
C ALA A 69 8.43 -4.67 0.12
N VAL A 70 7.66 -4.54 1.20
CA VAL A 70 6.86 -3.33 1.48
C VAL A 70 6.98 -3.02 2.97
N THR A 71 7.08 -1.73 3.27
CA THR A 71 7.22 -1.16 4.61
C THR A 71 6.13 -0.12 4.84
N GLU A 72 5.95 0.30 6.10
CA GLU A 72 5.00 1.36 6.48
C GLU A 72 5.36 2.74 5.93
N TYR A 73 6.56 2.91 5.38
CA TYR A 73 7.01 4.20 4.82
C TYR A 73 6.83 4.28 3.31
N ASP A 74 6.45 3.18 2.68
CA ASP A 74 6.31 3.08 1.23
C ASP A 74 4.95 3.57 0.77
N ARG A 75 4.82 3.75 -0.55
CA ARG A 75 3.55 4.02 -1.21
C ARG A 75 3.18 2.88 -2.13
N ALA A 76 1.92 2.79 -2.49
CA ALA A 76 1.44 1.80 -3.44
C ALA A 76 0.50 2.44 -4.45
N GLU A 77 0.67 2.07 -5.71
CA GLU A 77 -0.21 2.46 -6.81
C GLU A 77 -1.05 1.25 -7.21
N VAL A 78 -2.37 1.42 -7.18
CA VAL A 78 -3.36 0.42 -7.56
C VAL A 78 -4.35 1.07 -8.49
N ASP A 79 -4.55 0.52 -9.67
CA ASP A 79 -5.48 1.04 -10.68
C ASP A 79 -5.26 2.53 -11.04
N GLY A 80 -4.01 3.00 -10.96
CA GLY A 80 -3.64 4.40 -11.21
C GLY A 80 -3.88 5.36 -10.04
N VAL A 81 -4.43 4.88 -8.92
CA VAL A 81 -4.58 5.66 -7.68
C VAL A 81 -3.39 5.40 -6.77
N THR A 82 -2.83 6.47 -6.20
CA THR A 82 -1.71 6.36 -5.25
C THR A 82 -2.23 6.35 -3.81
N TYR A 83 -1.78 5.36 -3.07
CA TYR A 83 -2.05 5.17 -1.66
C TYR A 83 -0.74 5.21 -0.87
N GLU A 84 -0.82 5.65 0.39
CA GLU A 84 0.25 5.50 1.36
C GLU A 84 0.02 4.24 2.19
N VAL A 85 1.09 3.55 2.59
CA VAL A 85 0.96 2.41 3.49
C VAL A 85 0.56 2.93 4.88
N ASP A 86 -0.60 2.51 5.34
CA ASP A 86 -1.15 2.88 6.63
C ASP A 86 -0.98 1.71 7.60
N GLY A 87 -0.10 1.90 8.59
CA GLY A 87 0.25 0.86 9.55
C GLY A 87 1.31 -0.13 9.07
N LYS A 88 1.61 -1.10 9.91
CA LYS A 88 2.70 -2.04 9.67
C LYS A 88 2.24 -3.21 8.79
N PRO A 89 2.93 -3.51 7.68
CA PRO A 89 2.67 -4.71 6.90
C PRO A 89 2.83 -5.98 7.74
N GLU A 90 1.81 -6.83 7.75
CA GLU A 90 1.79 -8.07 8.55
C GLU A 90 1.89 -9.29 7.64
N VAL A 91 2.82 -10.20 7.95
CA VAL A 91 2.91 -11.49 7.25
C VAL A 91 2.08 -12.52 8.01
N GLN A 92 0.99 -12.95 7.40
CA GLN A 92 0.20 -14.07 7.85
C GLN A 92 0.84 -15.36 7.34
N GLN A 93 1.35 -16.18 8.25
CA GLN A 93 1.92 -17.48 7.92
C GLN A 93 0.83 -18.55 7.99
N GLY A 94 0.70 -19.37 6.94
CA GLY A 94 -0.11 -20.57 7.01
C GLY A 94 0.54 -21.66 7.87
N TYR A 95 -0.25 -22.44 8.60
CA TYR A 95 0.26 -23.51 9.46
C TYR A 95 0.37 -24.85 8.73
N GLY A 96 1.50 -25.55 8.84
CA GLY A 96 1.73 -26.88 8.28
C GLY A 96 1.49 -26.95 6.77
N PRO A 97 0.66 -27.87 6.25
CA PRO A 97 0.38 -27.99 4.81
C PRO A 97 -0.32 -26.76 4.21
N LEU A 98 -0.82 -25.83 5.04
CA LEU A 98 -1.43 -24.57 4.61
C LEU A 98 -0.40 -23.44 4.44
N ALA A 99 0.91 -23.69 4.59
CA ALA A 99 1.96 -22.69 4.37
C ALA A 99 1.88 -22.02 2.98
N VAL A 100 1.32 -22.71 1.99
CA VAL A 100 1.05 -22.17 0.64
C VAL A 100 0.06 -20.99 0.65
N LEU A 101 -0.75 -20.86 1.71
CA LEU A 101 -1.69 -19.76 1.91
C LEU A 101 -1.07 -18.57 2.64
N ALA A 102 0.25 -18.55 2.87
CA ALA A 102 0.90 -17.40 3.48
C ALA A 102 0.74 -16.16 2.58
N TYR A 103 0.41 -15.02 3.19
CA TYR A 103 0.25 -13.75 2.49
C TYR A 103 0.74 -12.59 3.36
N LYS A 104 1.08 -11.47 2.72
CA LYS A 104 1.36 -10.21 3.40
C LYS A 104 0.14 -9.31 3.30
N ARG A 105 -0.44 -8.95 4.44
CA ARG A 105 -1.52 -7.96 4.52
C ARG A 105 -0.92 -6.58 4.66
N VAL A 106 -1.41 -5.66 3.85
CA VAL A 106 -1.03 -4.24 3.87
C VAL A 106 -2.31 -3.43 3.88
N VAL A 107 -2.42 -2.47 4.78
CA VAL A 107 -3.49 -1.48 4.72
C VAL A 107 -2.93 -0.25 4.01
N LEU A 108 -3.70 0.26 3.07
CA LEU A 108 -3.35 1.42 2.26
C LEU A 108 -4.38 2.52 2.53
N LYS A 109 -3.92 3.75 2.61
CA LYS A 109 -4.75 4.94 2.76
C LYS A 109 -4.61 5.81 1.52
N GLU A 110 -5.72 6.16 0.89
CA GLU A 110 -5.71 6.97 -0.32
C GLU A 110 -5.12 8.35 -0.03
N MET A 111 -4.17 8.77 -0.86
CA MET A 111 -3.71 10.15 -0.80
C MET A 111 -4.67 11.02 -1.60
N THR A 112 -5.55 11.71 -0.89
CA THR A 112 -6.34 12.80 -1.44
C THR A 112 -5.39 13.97 -1.76
N GLY A 113 -5.26 14.28 -3.05
CA GLY A 113 -4.48 15.43 -3.54
C GLY A 113 -5.25 16.74 -3.48
#